data_AF-A0A846TDP9-F1
#
_entry.id   AF-A0A846TDP9-F1
#
_cell.length_a   1.000
_cell.length_b   1.000
_cell.length_c   1.000
_cell.angle_alpha   90.00
_cell.angle_beta   90.00
_cell.angle_gamma   90.00
#
_symmetry.space_group_name_H-M   'P 1'
#
loop_
_entity.id
_entity.type
_entity.pdbx_description
1 polymer ?
#
loop_
_entity_poly.entity_id
_entity_poly.type
_entity_poly.pdbx_seq_one_letter_code
_entity_poly.pdbx_strand_id
1 'polypeptide(L)'
;MAQMSRLSEALAPVPQGQAITPHSSTLEIVVAQRVVVARHIPDMIQRVKALASVAGEHYYYRFPVNKKNPETGEKEKSWIEGPSIKLANDLAREYGNCAVETRVVELDTSWVIYARFVDWERGYALTRPFQQRKAQVSIGTKDVGRQQDIALQIGVSKAIRNVVVNALETYAELMLDEAREGLIGKVAKNLENYRRRVGERLQDMKVPVKRVEAQVGRTFAEWDERHVRA
;
A
#
# COMPACT_ATOMS: atom_id res chain seq x y z
N MET A 1 11.14 -33.17 71.29
CA MET A 1 11.58 -32.22 70.25
C MET A 1 11.80 -33.04 68.98
N ALA A 2 10.81 -33.13 68.10
CA ALA A 2 10.72 -32.36 66.83
C ALA A 2 11.90 -32.72 65.88
N GLN A 3 11.75 -33.15 64.62
CA GLN A 3 10.60 -33.15 63.71
C GLN A 3 10.91 -34.06 62.50
N MET A 4 9.85 -34.58 61.89
CA MET A 4 9.81 -35.40 60.69
C MET A 4 10.05 -34.62 59.38
N SER A 5 10.59 -35.32 58.37
CA SER A 5 10.09 -35.42 56.97
C SER A 5 10.07 -34.18 56.05
N ARG A 6 10.30 -34.50 54.76
CA ARG A 6 9.98 -33.74 53.51
C ARG A 6 11.03 -32.74 53.05
N LEU A 7 11.25 -32.48 51.77
CA LEU A 7 10.88 -33.04 50.47
C LEU A 7 11.70 -32.20 49.48
N SER A 8 12.15 -32.81 48.37
CA SER A 8 12.39 -32.18 47.07
C SER A 8 12.83 -30.72 47.06
N GLU A 9 14.13 -30.48 46.98
CA GLU A 9 14.63 -29.18 46.53
C GLU A 9 14.28 -29.02 45.04
N ALA A 10 13.16 -28.36 44.79
CA ALA A 10 12.69 -28.05 43.47
C ALA A 10 13.72 -27.11 42.81
N LEU A 11 14.27 -27.53 41.66
CA LEU A 11 14.88 -26.61 40.70
C LEU A 11 13.85 -25.51 40.41
N ALA A 12 14.07 -24.32 40.96
CA ALA A 12 13.31 -23.15 40.56
C ALA A 12 13.58 -22.91 39.06
N PRO A 13 12.54 -22.81 38.20
CA PRO A 13 12.78 -22.35 36.85
C PRO A 13 13.31 -20.92 36.93
N VAL A 14 14.50 -20.71 36.36
CA VAL A 14 15.04 -19.37 36.08
C VAL A 14 13.93 -18.57 35.41
N PRO A 15 13.50 -17.42 35.94
CA PRO A 15 12.59 -16.58 35.19
C PRO A 15 13.34 -16.23 33.91
N GLN A 16 12.86 -16.75 32.78
CA GLN A 16 13.21 -16.22 31.47
C GLN A 16 12.70 -14.79 31.48
N GLY A 17 13.54 -13.87 31.97
CA GLY A 17 13.46 -12.48 31.60
C GLY A 17 13.48 -12.50 30.09
N GLN A 18 12.31 -12.30 29.48
CA GLN A 18 12.25 -11.82 28.12
C GLN A 18 13.18 -10.63 28.11
N ALA A 19 14.34 -10.78 27.47
CA ALA A 19 15.08 -9.66 27.00
C ALA A 19 14.12 -8.96 26.03
N ILE A 20 13.34 -8.03 26.57
CA ILE A 20 12.73 -6.96 25.78
C ILE A 20 13.95 -6.19 25.35
N THR A 21 14.54 -6.60 24.22
CA THR A 21 15.56 -5.82 23.55
C THR A 21 14.92 -4.45 23.36
N PRO A 22 15.43 -3.39 24.01
CA PRO A 22 14.88 -2.07 23.77
C PRO A 22 15.05 -1.85 22.27
N HIS A 23 13.94 -1.65 21.54
CA HIS A 23 14.00 -1.20 20.16
C HIS A 23 14.70 0.16 20.21
N SER A 24 16.00 0.13 19.95
CA SER A 24 16.90 1.26 20.10
C SER A 24 16.33 2.36 19.22
N SER A 25 15.88 3.45 19.85
CA SER A 25 15.39 4.66 19.19
C SER A 25 16.49 5.42 18.45
N THR A 26 17.66 4.83 18.30
CA THR A 26 18.84 5.39 17.67
C THR A 26 18.75 5.01 16.20
N LEU A 27 18.74 6.01 15.30
CA LEU A 27 18.87 5.78 13.87
C LEU A 27 20.14 4.97 13.63
N GLU A 28 20.01 3.65 13.47
CA GLU A 28 21.16 2.79 13.23
C GLU A 28 21.81 3.23 11.93
N ILE A 29 23.11 3.53 12.00
CA ILE A 29 23.89 3.82 10.81
C ILE A 29 23.95 2.52 10.00
N VAL A 30 23.30 2.53 8.85
CA VAL A 30 23.35 1.39 7.92
C VAL A 30 24.42 1.69 6.90
N VAL A 31 25.43 0.83 6.86
CA VAL A 31 26.44 0.78 5.80
C VAL A 31 26.12 -0.38 4.87
N ALA A 32 26.68 -0.38 3.66
CA ALA A 32 26.55 -1.52 2.75
C ALA A 32 27.15 -2.77 3.40
N GLN A 33 26.43 -3.88 3.33
CA GLN A 33 26.82 -5.15 3.92
C GLN A 33 26.90 -6.23 2.85
N ARG A 34 27.86 -7.14 3.00
CA ARG A 34 27.90 -8.34 2.17
C ARG A 34 26.77 -9.26 2.60
N VAL A 35 25.88 -9.55 1.66
CA VAL A 35 24.75 -10.48 1.84
C VAL A 35 25.12 -11.88 1.36
N VAL A 36 24.45 -12.90 1.93
CA VAL A 36 24.67 -14.31 1.55
C VAL A 36 24.20 -14.58 0.12
N VAL A 37 23.05 -14.00 -0.25
CA VAL A 37 22.48 -14.07 -1.60
C VAL A 37 22.31 -12.65 -2.12
N ALA A 38 23.16 -12.26 -3.07
CA ALA A 38 23.10 -10.95 -3.70
C ALA A 38 21.88 -10.81 -4.61
N ARG A 39 21.33 -9.60 -4.70
CA ARG A 39 20.19 -9.32 -5.56
C ARG A 39 20.62 -9.31 -7.02
N HIS A 40 20.07 -10.21 -7.82
CA HIS A 40 20.21 -10.15 -9.28
C HIS A 40 19.11 -9.26 -9.88
N ILE A 41 19.49 -8.04 -10.28
CA ILE A 41 18.54 -6.99 -10.74
C ILE A 41 17.70 -7.44 -11.95
N PRO A 42 18.27 -8.06 -13.00
CA PRO A 42 17.47 -8.52 -14.14
C PRO A 42 16.37 -9.51 -13.75
N ASP A 43 16.68 -10.48 -12.89
CA ASP A 43 15.69 -11.48 -12.46
C ASP A 43 14.62 -10.87 -11.56
N MET A 44 15.03 -9.93 -10.69
CA MET A 44 14.10 -9.17 -9.86
C MET A 44 13.11 -8.38 -10.73
N ILE A 45 13.60 -7.70 -11.78
CA ILE A 45 12.76 -7.00 -12.76
C ILE A 45 11.76 -7.96 -13.43
N GLN A 46 12.20 -9.15 -13.84
CA GLN A 46 11.31 -10.14 -14.45
C GLN A 46 10.21 -10.61 -13.49
N ARG A 47 10.56 -10.89 -12.23
CA ARG A 47 9.58 -11.32 -11.21
C ARG A 47 8.56 -10.24 -10.90
N VAL A 48 8.98 -8.98 -10.72
CA VAL A 48 8.05 -7.89 -10.40
C VAL A 48 7.10 -7.60 -11.57
N LYS A 49 7.57 -7.72 -12.82
CA LYS A 49 6.70 -7.62 -14.00
C LYS A 49 5.66 -8.73 -14.08
N ALA A 50 6.09 -9.98 -13.86
CA ALA A 50 5.18 -11.12 -13.84
C ALA A 50 4.09 -10.96 -12.77
N LEU A 51 4.48 -10.53 -11.56
CA LEU A 51 3.53 -10.23 -10.49
C LEU A 51 2.57 -9.09 -10.86
N ALA A 52 3.08 -8.00 -11.44
CA ALA A 52 2.27 -6.86 -11.87
C ALA A 52 1.21 -7.24 -12.92
N SER A 53 1.59 -8.02 -13.93
CA SER A 53 0.68 -8.50 -14.97
C SER A 53 -0.47 -9.33 -14.38
N VAL A 54 -0.17 -10.16 -13.38
CA VAL A 54 -1.18 -10.98 -12.70
C VAL A 54 -2.08 -10.13 -11.80
N ALA A 55 -1.48 -9.31 -10.94
CA ALA A 55 -2.18 -8.51 -9.94
C ALA A 55 -3.10 -7.46 -10.57
N GLY A 56 -2.63 -6.82 -11.66
CA GLY A 56 -3.32 -5.80 -12.43
C GLY A 56 -3.99 -4.76 -11.54
N GLU A 57 -5.29 -4.96 -11.35
CA GLU A 57 -6.19 -4.09 -10.63
C GLU A 57 -5.78 -3.73 -9.20
N HIS A 58 -5.19 -4.69 -8.49
CA HIS A 58 -4.88 -4.55 -7.08
C HIS A 58 -3.68 -3.64 -6.80
N TYR A 59 -2.94 -3.24 -7.83
CA TYR A 59 -1.74 -2.42 -7.71
C TYR A 59 -2.00 -0.93 -7.80
N TYR A 60 -3.22 -0.52 -8.21
CA TYR A 60 -3.66 0.85 -8.09
C TYR A 60 -4.58 1.05 -6.88
N TYR A 61 -4.46 2.20 -6.24
CA TYR A 61 -5.57 2.76 -5.47
C TYR A 61 -6.11 3.99 -6.21
N ARG A 62 -7.39 4.25 -6.04
CA ARG A 62 -8.06 5.41 -6.60
C ARG A 62 -8.95 6.02 -5.51
N PHE A 63 -8.77 7.30 -5.24
CA PHE A 63 -9.55 8.02 -4.22
C PHE A 63 -10.14 9.31 -4.80
N PRO A 64 -11.46 9.55 -4.62
CA PRO A 64 -12.10 10.74 -5.13
C PRO A 64 -11.75 11.95 -4.26
N VAL A 65 -11.37 13.06 -4.89
CA VAL A 65 -11.15 14.35 -4.24
C VAL A 65 -12.06 15.40 -4.87
N ASN A 66 -12.58 16.29 -4.03
CA ASN A 66 -13.34 17.45 -4.52
C ASN A 66 -12.34 18.56 -4.83
N LYS A 67 -12.08 18.80 -6.12
CA LYS A 67 -11.26 19.91 -6.60
C LYS A 67 -12.18 21.09 -6.87
N LYS A 68 -11.84 22.28 -6.35
CA LYS A 68 -12.58 23.50 -6.67
C LYS A 68 -12.16 23.96 -8.07
N ASN A 69 -13.11 24.12 -8.97
CA ASN A 69 -12.86 24.74 -10.27
C ASN A 69 -12.54 26.24 -10.02
N PRO A 70 -11.37 26.73 -10.46
CA PRO A 70 -10.96 28.11 -10.22
C PRO A 70 -11.82 29.16 -10.93
N GLU A 71 -12.53 28.79 -12.01
CA GLU A 71 -13.35 29.71 -12.81
C GLU A 71 -14.81 29.76 -12.34
N THR A 72 -15.42 28.60 -12.06
CA THR A 72 -16.85 28.52 -11.68
C THR A 72 -17.05 28.48 -10.16
N GLY A 73 -16.00 28.20 -9.39
CA GLY A 73 -16.08 28.02 -7.94
C GLY A 73 -16.76 26.72 -7.49
N GLU A 74 -17.27 25.91 -8.43
CA GLU A 74 -17.93 24.64 -8.17
C GLU A 74 -16.93 23.54 -7.80
N LYS A 75 -17.38 22.55 -7.03
CA LYS A 75 -16.56 21.39 -6.65
C LYS A 75 -16.71 20.30 -7.71
N GLU A 76 -15.65 20.03 -8.45
CA GLU A 76 -15.55 18.91 -9.37
C GLU A 76 -14.92 17.69 -8.69
N LYS A 77 -15.45 16.49 -8.96
CA LYS A 77 -14.83 15.24 -8.50
C LYS A 77 -13.64 14.91 -9.40
N SER A 78 -12.44 15.06 -8.86
CA SER A 78 -11.20 14.56 -9.45
C SER A 78 -10.78 13.26 -8.75
N TRP A 79 -9.89 12.49 -9.38
CA TRP A 79 -9.43 11.21 -8.86
C TRP A 79 -7.92 11.25 -8.69
N ILE A 80 -7.45 10.91 -7.48
CA ILE A 80 -6.03 10.70 -7.23
C ILE A 80 -5.77 9.20 -7.35
N GLU A 81 -4.84 8.86 -8.23
CA GLU A 81 -4.39 7.49 -8.46
C GLU A 81 -2.94 7.34 -8.04
N GLY A 82 -2.56 6.14 -7.62
CA GLY A 82 -1.18 5.83 -7.30
C GLY A 82 -0.98 4.37 -6.91
N PRO A 83 0.26 3.99 -6.55
CA PRO A 83 0.59 2.64 -6.13
C PRO A 83 -0.17 2.26 -4.87
N SER A 84 -0.67 1.03 -4.81
CA SER A 84 -1.32 0.51 -3.61
C SER A 84 -0.28 0.02 -2.59
N ILE A 85 -0.71 -0.23 -1.35
CA ILE A 85 0.15 -0.89 -0.35
C ILE A 85 0.52 -2.32 -0.78
N LYS A 86 -0.32 -3.00 -1.57
CA LYS A 86 -0.03 -4.35 -2.08
C LYS A 86 1.17 -4.31 -3.04
N LEU A 87 1.17 -3.37 -3.98
CA LEU A 87 2.33 -3.15 -4.86
C LEU A 87 3.60 -2.89 -4.06
N ALA A 88 3.54 -1.99 -3.06
CA ALA A 88 4.71 -1.67 -2.24
C ALA A 88 5.24 -2.90 -1.49
N ASN A 89 4.37 -3.71 -0.89
CA ASN A 89 4.79 -4.91 -0.17
C ASN A 89 5.37 -5.99 -1.09
N ASP A 90 4.76 -6.23 -2.25
CA ASP A 90 5.28 -7.18 -3.24
C ASP A 90 6.62 -6.70 -3.81
N LEU A 91 6.76 -5.39 -4.08
CA LEU A 91 8.02 -4.80 -4.50
C LEU A 91 9.12 -4.97 -3.46
N ALA A 92 8.85 -4.66 -2.18
CA ALA A 92 9.82 -4.85 -1.11
C ALA A 92 10.23 -6.33 -0.97
N ARG A 93 9.28 -7.27 -1.11
CA ARG A 93 9.56 -8.71 -1.08
C ARG A 93 10.48 -9.15 -2.22
N GLU A 94 10.18 -8.73 -3.45
CA GLU A 94 10.95 -9.15 -4.62
C GLU A 94 12.28 -8.42 -4.77
N TYR A 95 12.35 -7.17 -4.31
CA TYR A 95 13.62 -6.45 -4.17
C TYR A 95 14.53 -7.27 -3.26
N GLY A 96 14.06 -7.70 -2.09
CA GLY A 96 14.86 -8.51 -1.17
C GLY A 96 16.03 -7.71 -0.59
N ASN A 97 16.79 -8.29 0.34
CA ASN A 97 17.91 -7.62 1.04
C ASN A 97 17.56 -6.21 1.57
N CYS A 98 16.30 -6.00 1.98
CA CYS A 98 15.82 -4.74 2.53
C CYS A 98 14.88 -4.95 3.72
N ALA A 99 14.78 -3.94 4.57
CA ALA A 99 13.79 -3.86 5.64
C ALA A 99 12.89 -2.64 5.50
N VAL A 100 11.68 -2.79 6.03
CA VAL A 100 10.75 -1.69 6.24
C VAL A 100 10.36 -1.66 7.71
N GLU A 101 10.74 -0.58 8.39
CA GLU A 101 10.52 -0.38 9.81
C GLU A 101 9.49 0.73 9.99
N THR A 102 8.64 0.61 11.01
CA THR A 102 7.69 1.66 11.37
C THR A 102 7.71 1.90 12.87
N ARG A 103 7.80 3.17 13.25
CA ARG A 103 7.63 3.61 14.63
C ARG A 103 6.49 4.61 14.72
N VAL A 104 5.56 4.35 15.63
CA VAL A 104 4.44 5.25 15.90
C VAL A 104 4.75 6.06 17.16
N VAL A 105 4.65 7.37 17.06
CA VAL A 105 4.64 8.29 18.18
C VAL A 105 3.24 8.86 18.30
N GLU A 106 2.62 8.65 19.45
CA GLU A 106 1.29 9.19 19.73
C GLU A 106 1.41 10.62 20.28
N LEU A 107 0.62 11.53 19.71
CA LEU A 107 0.37 12.88 20.20
C LEU A 107 -1.12 12.98 20.57
N ASP A 108 -1.52 14.09 21.19
CA ASP A 108 -2.92 14.27 21.64
C ASP A 108 -3.94 14.09 20.51
N THR A 109 -3.71 14.75 19.38
CA THR A 109 -4.67 14.82 18.26
C THR A 109 -4.25 14.02 17.02
N SER A 110 -3.03 13.47 17.01
CA SER A 110 -2.49 12.77 15.85
C SER A 110 -1.45 11.73 16.23
N TRP A 111 -1.14 10.85 15.29
CA TRP A 111 0.03 9.98 15.35
C TRP A 111 1.06 10.48 14.34
N VAL A 112 2.33 10.49 14.75
CA VAL A 112 3.46 10.66 13.83
C VAL A 112 4.08 9.30 13.61
N ILE A 113 4.04 8.84 12.37
CA ILE A 113 4.49 7.52 11.94
C ILE A 113 5.79 7.70 11.18
N TYR A 114 6.89 7.30 11.79
CA TYR A 114 8.20 7.27 11.15
C TYR A 114 8.36 5.94 10.44
N ALA A 115 8.21 5.94 9.12
CA ALA A 115 8.50 4.76 8.30
C ALA A 115 9.91 4.88 7.73
N ARG A 116 10.66 3.79 7.77
CA ARG A 116 12.04 3.71 7.31
C ARG A 116 12.22 2.53 6.37
N PHE A 117 12.78 2.78 5.21
CA PHE A 117 13.26 1.76 4.28
C PHE A 117 14.77 1.65 4.41
N VAL A 118 15.30 0.42 4.40
CA VAL A 118 16.73 0.12 4.51
C VAL A 118 17.10 -0.89 3.44
N ASP A 119 18.07 -0.59 2.59
CA ASP A 119 18.72 -1.54 1.67
C ASP A 119 20.06 -1.98 2.26
N TRP A 120 20.12 -3.21 2.79
CA TRP A 120 21.34 -3.73 3.44
C TRP A 120 22.47 -3.94 2.44
N GLU A 121 22.16 -4.28 1.20
CA GLU A 121 23.17 -4.57 0.18
C GLU A 121 23.87 -3.30 -0.30
N ARG A 122 23.16 -2.18 -0.36
CA ARG A 122 23.69 -0.89 -0.82
C ARG A 122 24.02 0.11 0.27
N GLY A 123 23.55 -0.11 1.50
CA GLY A 123 23.71 0.85 2.60
C GLY A 123 22.84 2.10 2.43
N TYR A 124 21.79 2.04 1.61
CA TYR A 124 20.85 3.14 1.45
C TYR A 124 19.75 3.04 2.51
N ALA A 125 19.38 4.17 3.12
CA ALA A 125 18.23 4.24 3.99
C ALA A 125 17.44 5.52 3.74
N LEU A 126 16.10 5.40 3.78
CA LEU A 126 15.18 6.52 3.65
C LEU A 126 14.22 6.49 4.83
N THR A 127 14.13 7.58 5.58
CA THR A 127 13.10 7.75 6.62
C THR A 127 12.13 8.84 6.20
N ARG A 128 10.83 8.55 6.28
CA ARG A 128 9.78 9.52 5.99
C ARG A 128 8.77 9.57 7.15
N PRO A 129 8.61 10.73 7.80
CA PRO A 129 7.53 10.93 8.74
C PRO A 129 6.20 11.08 8.00
N PHE A 130 5.14 10.51 8.57
CA PHE A 130 3.77 10.66 8.11
C PHE A 130 2.86 10.98 9.30
N GLN A 131 2.08 12.06 9.21
CA GLN A 131 1.16 12.45 10.27
C GLN A 131 -0.27 12.00 9.95
N GLN A 132 -0.87 11.23 10.86
CA GLN A 132 -2.25 10.74 10.76
C GLN A 132 -3.09 11.34 11.89
N ARG A 133 -4.16 12.07 11.56
CA ARG A 133 -5.06 12.65 12.58
C ARG A 133 -5.96 11.57 13.19
N LYS A 134 -6.17 11.61 14.51
CA LYS A 134 -7.07 10.68 15.23
C LYS A 134 -8.54 10.86 14.86
N ALA A 135 -8.93 12.10 14.61
CA ALA A 135 -10.29 12.47 14.21
C ALA A 135 -10.60 12.22 12.73
N GLN A 136 -9.66 11.63 11.97
CA GLN A 136 -9.93 11.32 10.56
C GLN A 136 -10.93 10.17 10.48
N VAL A 137 -12.17 10.51 10.14
CA VAL A 137 -13.30 9.57 10.10
C VAL A 137 -12.98 8.41 9.16
N SER A 138 -12.90 7.21 9.72
CA SER A 138 -12.93 5.95 8.99
C SER A 138 -14.40 5.55 8.78
N ILE A 139 -14.76 5.21 7.55
CA ILE A 139 -16.14 4.92 7.15
C ILE A 139 -16.62 3.66 7.89
N GLY A 140 -17.82 3.71 8.47
CA GLY A 140 -18.61 2.49 8.74
C GLY A 140 -18.75 2.03 10.19
N THR A 141 -18.27 2.77 11.19
CA THR A 141 -18.56 2.47 12.60
C THR A 141 -18.86 3.73 13.40
N LYS A 142 -19.73 3.64 14.42
CA LYS A 142 -20.01 4.72 15.38
C LYS A 142 -19.15 4.63 16.65
N ASP A 143 -18.42 3.53 16.80
CA ASP A 143 -17.49 3.31 17.92
C ASP A 143 -16.19 4.09 17.69
N VAL A 144 -15.93 5.06 18.56
CA VAL A 144 -14.78 5.96 18.47
C VAL A 144 -13.45 5.22 18.63
N GLY A 145 -13.37 4.22 19.52
CA GLY A 145 -12.15 3.44 19.72
C GLY A 145 -11.80 2.66 18.46
N ARG A 146 -12.79 1.94 17.91
CA ARG A 146 -12.64 1.22 16.65
C ARG A 146 -12.31 2.15 15.47
N GLN A 147 -12.87 3.36 15.43
CA GLN A 147 -12.53 4.34 14.39
C GLN A 147 -11.05 4.74 14.45
N GLN A 148 -10.53 4.97 15.65
CA GLN A 148 -9.14 5.34 15.88
C GLN A 148 -8.18 4.20 15.49
N ASP A 149 -8.51 2.96 15.84
CA ASP A 149 -7.70 1.79 15.44
C ASP A 149 -7.61 1.67 13.92
N ILE A 150 -8.74 1.81 13.22
CA ILE A 150 -8.77 1.78 11.75
C ILE A 150 -7.97 2.95 11.17
N ALA A 151 -8.11 4.14 11.74
CA ALA A 151 -7.38 5.33 11.28
C ALA A 151 -5.86 5.14 11.44
N LEU A 152 -5.40 4.57 12.56
CA LEU A 152 -4.00 4.25 12.79
C LEU A 152 -3.49 3.21 11.78
N GLN A 153 -4.21 2.11 11.57
CA GLN A 153 -3.84 1.07 10.59
C GLN A 153 -3.73 1.62 9.16
N ILE A 154 -4.65 2.50 8.77
CA ILE A 154 -4.59 3.22 7.48
C ILE A 154 -3.34 4.12 7.44
N GLY A 155 -3.04 4.83 8.53
CA GLY A 155 -1.85 5.66 8.64
C GLY A 155 -0.55 4.87 8.46
N VAL A 156 -0.43 3.73 9.14
CA VAL A 156 0.73 2.83 9.04
C VAL A 156 0.88 2.31 7.61
N SER A 157 -0.22 1.85 7.01
CA SER A 157 -0.23 1.37 5.61
C SER A 157 0.22 2.45 4.63
N LYS A 158 -0.23 3.70 4.81
CA LYS A 158 0.22 4.83 3.98
C LYS A 158 1.70 5.14 4.16
N ALA A 159 2.19 5.13 5.41
CA ALA A 159 3.57 5.43 5.72
C ALA A 159 4.53 4.39 5.10
N ILE A 160 4.23 3.09 5.27
CA ILE A 160 4.98 1.97 4.66
C ILE A 160 5.00 2.13 3.14
N ARG A 161 3.83 2.28 2.52
CA ARG A 161 3.73 2.44 1.08
C ARG A 161 4.57 3.61 0.60
N ASN A 162 4.43 4.77 1.23
CA ASN A 162 5.13 5.97 0.79
C ASN A 162 6.65 5.80 0.90
N VAL A 163 7.18 5.22 1.99
CA VAL A 163 8.63 5.06 2.12
C VAL A 163 9.19 4.06 1.09
N VAL A 164 8.49 2.94 0.85
CA VAL A 164 8.92 1.92 -0.12
C VAL A 164 8.86 2.46 -1.54
N VAL A 165 7.74 3.07 -1.93
CA VAL A 165 7.56 3.62 -3.28
C VAL A 165 8.56 4.73 -3.55
N ASN A 166 8.90 5.56 -2.56
CA ASN A 166 9.91 6.60 -2.78
C ASN A 166 11.34 6.05 -2.81
N ALA A 167 11.64 5.02 -2.03
CA ALA A 167 12.95 4.37 -2.08
C ALA A 167 13.18 3.59 -3.38
N LEU A 168 12.11 3.05 -3.96
CA LEU A 168 12.13 2.14 -5.11
C LEU A 168 11.27 2.65 -6.29
N GLU A 169 11.23 3.98 -6.47
CA GLU A 169 10.30 4.68 -7.37
C GLU A 169 10.30 4.11 -8.79
N THR A 170 11.47 3.96 -9.41
CA THR A 170 11.61 3.43 -10.76
C THR A 170 11.00 2.04 -10.93
N TYR A 171 11.12 1.17 -9.93
CA TYR A 171 10.53 -0.17 -9.98
C TYR A 171 9.03 -0.15 -9.68
N ALA A 172 8.58 0.74 -8.80
CA ALA A 172 7.16 0.92 -8.53
C ALA A 172 6.40 1.44 -9.75
N GLU A 173 6.98 2.39 -10.49
CA GLU A 173 6.43 2.88 -11.75
C GLU A 173 6.39 1.78 -12.81
N LEU A 174 7.48 1.01 -12.95
CA LEU A 174 7.53 -0.14 -13.85
C LEU A 174 6.41 -1.15 -13.56
N MET A 175 6.19 -1.49 -12.28
CA MET A 175 5.11 -2.39 -11.87
C MET A 175 3.73 -1.80 -12.13
N LEU A 176 3.55 -0.47 -12.00
CA LEU A 176 2.29 0.18 -12.29
C LEU A 176 1.94 0.13 -13.78
N ASP A 177 2.91 0.39 -14.63
CA ASP A 177 2.69 0.39 -16.08
C ASP A 177 2.40 -1.03 -16.58
N GLU A 178 3.16 -2.02 -16.13
CA GLU A 178 2.91 -3.42 -16.45
C GLU A 178 1.54 -3.89 -15.92
N ALA A 179 1.11 -3.46 -14.74
CA ALA A 179 -0.21 -3.78 -14.20
C ALA A 179 -1.35 -3.17 -15.04
N ARG A 180 -1.16 -1.94 -15.56
CA ARG A 180 -2.11 -1.29 -16.47
C ARG A 180 -2.20 -2.02 -17.80
N GLU A 181 -1.07 -2.42 -18.37
CA GLU A 181 -1.02 -3.19 -19.61
C GLU A 181 -1.66 -4.58 -19.44
N GLY A 182 -1.38 -5.25 -18.33
CA GLY A 182 -2.03 -6.52 -17.98
C GLY A 182 -3.54 -6.40 -17.86
N LEU A 183 -4.05 -5.30 -17.30
CA LEU A 183 -5.48 -5.00 -17.26
C LEU A 183 -6.05 -4.80 -18.67
N ILE A 184 -5.40 -3.98 -19.50
CA ILE A 184 -5.79 -3.76 -20.90
C ILE A 184 -5.87 -5.08 -21.66
N GLY A 185 -4.87 -5.96 -21.51
CA GLY A 185 -4.86 -7.28 -22.13
C GLY A 185 -6.01 -8.19 -21.65
N LYS A 186 -6.39 -8.12 -20.37
CA LYS A 186 -7.55 -8.86 -19.83
C LYS A 186 -8.87 -8.31 -20.40
N VAL A 187 -9.00 -6.98 -20.51
CA VAL A 187 -10.18 -6.35 -21.11
C VAL A 187 -10.29 -6.69 -22.59
N ALA A 188 -9.20 -6.62 -23.35
CA ALA A 188 -9.17 -6.96 -24.77
C ALA A 188 -9.65 -8.40 -25.04
N LYS A 189 -9.26 -9.36 -24.18
CA LYS A 189 -9.71 -10.76 -24.28
C LYS A 189 -11.20 -10.96 -24.03
N ASN A 190 -11.89 -10.02 -23.37
CA ASN A 190 -13.30 -10.15 -23.01
C ASN A 190 -14.09 -8.85 -23.25
N LEU A 191 -13.77 -8.16 -24.35
CA LEU A 191 -14.21 -6.79 -24.63
C LEU A 191 -15.73 -6.64 -24.58
N GLU A 192 -16.47 -7.60 -25.10
CA GLU A 192 -17.93 -7.57 -25.16
C GLU A 192 -18.58 -7.60 -23.77
N ASN A 193 -18.04 -8.39 -22.84
CA ASN A 193 -18.52 -8.42 -21.45
C ASN A 193 -18.26 -7.08 -20.76
N TYR A 194 -17.08 -6.49 -20.95
CA TYR A 194 -16.74 -5.19 -20.39
C TYR A 194 -17.62 -4.08 -20.98
N ARG A 195 -17.86 -4.07 -22.30
CA ARG A 195 -18.84 -3.17 -22.94
C ARG A 195 -20.21 -3.31 -22.29
N ARG A 196 -20.74 -4.53 -22.13
CA ARG A 196 -22.03 -4.76 -21.47
C ARG A 196 -22.06 -4.18 -20.05
N ARG A 197 -21.06 -4.47 -19.22
CA ARG A 197 -20.96 -3.97 -17.84
C ARG A 197 -20.90 -2.45 -17.77
N VAL A 198 -20.18 -1.80 -18.68
CA VAL A 198 -20.13 -0.33 -18.77
C VAL A 198 -21.50 0.22 -19.17
N GLY A 199 -22.20 -0.43 -20.10
CA GLY A 199 -23.57 -0.07 -20.49
C GLY A 199 -24.55 -0.16 -19.31
N GLU A 200 -24.53 -1.26 -18.57
CA GLU A 200 -25.31 -1.47 -17.34
C GLU A 200 -25.00 -0.38 -16.30
N ARG A 201 -23.71 -0.09 -16.07
CA ARG A 201 -23.26 0.95 -15.13
C ARG A 201 -23.77 2.35 -15.52
N LEU A 202 -23.74 2.69 -16.80
CA LEU A 202 -24.25 3.98 -17.28
C LEU A 202 -25.77 4.11 -17.07
N GLN A 203 -26.50 3.01 -17.28
CA GLN A 203 -27.93 2.94 -16.97
C GLN A 203 -28.20 3.11 -15.47
N ASP A 204 -27.46 2.40 -14.61
CA ASP A 204 -27.58 2.51 -13.14
C ASP A 204 -27.30 3.94 -12.66
N MET A 205 -26.30 4.60 -13.24
CA MET A 205 -25.94 5.98 -12.94
C MET A 205 -26.89 7.01 -13.57
N LYS A 206 -27.88 6.55 -14.37
CA LYS A 206 -28.81 7.39 -15.14
C LYS A 206 -28.09 8.39 -16.04
N VAL A 207 -26.93 8.01 -16.57
CA VAL A 207 -26.14 8.82 -17.49
C VAL A 207 -26.50 8.39 -18.92
N PRO A 208 -27.04 9.29 -19.76
CA PRO A 208 -27.32 8.97 -21.15
C PRO A 208 -26.05 8.59 -21.91
N VAL A 209 -26.05 7.42 -22.57
CA VAL A 209 -24.89 6.92 -23.33
C VAL A 209 -24.40 7.95 -24.35
N LYS A 210 -25.33 8.61 -25.06
CA LYS A 210 -25.03 9.69 -26.02
C LYS A 210 -24.21 10.85 -25.44
N ARG A 211 -24.39 11.17 -24.16
CA ARG A 211 -23.61 12.21 -23.48
C ARG A 211 -22.14 11.78 -23.32
N VAL A 212 -21.92 10.50 -23.04
CA VAL A 212 -20.57 9.95 -22.88
C VAL A 212 -19.90 9.78 -24.25
N GLU A 213 -20.64 9.32 -25.27
CA GLU A 213 -20.16 9.24 -26.65
C GLU A 213 -19.69 10.61 -27.16
N ALA A 214 -20.43 11.68 -26.88
CA ALA A 214 -20.05 13.05 -27.25
C ALA A 214 -18.74 13.52 -26.56
N GLN A 215 -18.49 13.06 -25.33
CA GLN A 215 -17.26 13.38 -24.60
C GLN A 215 -16.06 12.56 -25.07
N VAL A 216 -16.30 11.29 -25.41
CA VAL A 216 -15.27 10.35 -25.88
C VAL A 216 -14.94 10.57 -27.36
N GLY A 217 -15.87 11.15 -28.13
CA GLY A 217 -15.72 11.37 -29.57
C GLY A 217 -15.87 10.10 -30.42
N ARG A 218 -16.43 9.02 -29.84
CA ARG A 218 -16.66 7.73 -30.50
C ARG A 218 -17.97 7.12 -30.02
N THR A 219 -18.63 6.37 -30.91
CA THR A 219 -19.86 5.65 -30.55
C THR A 219 -19.54 4.50 -29.61
N PHE A 220 -20.50 4.11 -28.76
CA PHE A 220 -20.34 3.05 -27.78
C PHE A 220 -19.95 1.70 -28.41
N ALA A 221 -20.40 1.45 -29.64
CA ALA A 221 -20.04 0.27 -30.42
C ALA A 221 -18.55 0.24 -30.84
N GLU A 222 -17.91 1.42 -30.93
CA GLU A 222 -16.52 1.60 -31.35
C GLU A 222 -15.54 1.70 -30.16
N TRP A 223 -16.03 1.57 -28.92
CA TRP A 223 -15.19 1.67 -27.73
C TRP A 223 -14.27 0.46 -27.60
N ASP A 224 -12.96 0.68 -27.72
CA ASP A 224 -11.93 -0.34 -27.53
C ASP A 224 -11.64 -0.60 -26.03
N GLU A 225 -10.70 -1.50 -25.74
CA GLU A 225 -10.31 -1.89 -24.38
C GLU A 225 -9.87 -0.73 -23.48
N ARG A 226 -9.39 0.39 -24.05
CA ARG A 226 -8.99 1.57 -23.28
C ARG A 226 -10.20 2.37 -22.79
N HIS A 227 -11.31 2.30 -23.53
CA HIS A 227 -12.54 3.03 -23.22
C HIS A 227 -13.44 2.28 -22.21
N VAL A 228 -13.34 0.95 -22.16
CA VAL A 228 -14.19 0.12 -21.29
C VAL A 228 -13.48 -0.46 -20.07
N ARG A 229 -12.21 -0.12 -19.85
CA ARG A 229 -11.53 -0.37 -18.57
C ARG A 229 -12.19 0.54 -17.50
N ALA A 230 -13.03 -0.05 -16.65
CA ALA A 230 -13.73 0.65 -15.57
C ALA A 230 -13.05 0.38 -14.23
#